data_AF-A0A090X7A3-F1
#
_entry.id   AF-A0A090X7A3-F1
#
_cell.length_a   1.000
_cell.length_b   1.000
_cell.length_c   1.000
_cell.angle_alpha   90.00
_cell.angle_beta   90.00
_cell.angle_gamma   90.00
#
_symmetry.space_group_name_H-M   'P 1'
#
loop_
_entity.id
_entity.type
_entity.pdbx_description
1 polymer ?
#
loop_
_entity_poly.entity_id
_entity_poly.type
_entity_poly.pdbx_seq_one_letter_code
_entity_poly.pdbx_strand_id
1 'polypeptide(L)'
;MRVLQLIDSLEAGGAERVAVNYANGLISQVDGSYLCVTRAEGLLKASVNKAVGYLFLNKKATIDVSAIWRLYRFIKKENITVIHAHSSSYFLATLITILIPKLKLVWHDHYGKSEFLEQRPKRILQYCSKYFDHIFSVNSKLKDWASSQLKAKTVSYLANYAVVGDTVLSTRLKGTEGKRIVCLANLRPQKDHLNLLKAFKLVAKKNPEWTLHLIGKDFEDDYSKQVFEYIKSETLEGYVFFMGVVQMFLQYF
;
A
#
# COMPACT_ATOMS: atom_id res chain seq x y z
N MET A 1 -21.63 4.30 -13.38
CA MET A 1 -20.84 4.82 -12.23
C MET A 1 -19.45 5.25 -12.70
N ARG A 2 -18.84 6.31 -12.15
CA ARG A 2 -17.47 6.74 -12.49
C ARG A 2 -16.62 6.84 -11.22
N VAL A 3 -15.56 6.05 -11.12
CA VAL A 3 -14.84 5.79 -9.86
C VAL A 3 -13.40 6.27 -9.92
N LEU A 4 -12.99 7.06 -8.93
CA LEU A 4 -11.61 7.51 -8.75
C LEU A 4 -10.97 6.80 -7.56
N GLN A 5 -9.94 6.01 -7.83
CA GLN A 5 -9.00 5.57 -6.78
C GLN A 5 -8.11 6.75 -6.41
N LEU A 6 -8.07 7.14 -5.14
CA LEU A 6 -7.22 8.23 -4.63
C LEU A 6 -6.19 7.69 -3.65
N ILE A 7 -4.91 7.85 -3.97
CA ILE A 7 -3.81 7.33 -3.15
C ILE A 7 -2.61 8.28 -3.12
N ASP A 8 -1.82 8.22 -2.04
CA ASP A 8 -0.73 9.16 -1.83
C ASP A 8 0.50 8.88 -2.68
N SER A 9 0.82 7.61 -2.93
CA SER A 9 1.94 7.22 -3.76
C SER A 9 1.60 6.01 -4.64
N LEU A 10 2.46 5.72 -5.60
CA LEU A 10 2.51 4.44 -6.33
C LEU A 10 3.89 3.79 -6.15
N GLU A 11 4.55 4.06 -5.02
CA GLU A 11 5.70 3.29 -4.58
C GLU A 11 5.30 1.83 -4.34
N ALA A 12 6.27 0.92 -4.30
CA ALA A 12 5.98 -0.48 -4.04
C ALA A 12 5.45 -0.68 -2.60
N GLY A 13 4.14 -0.87 -2.50
CA GLY A 13 3.42 -1.09 -1.24
C GLY A 13 2.09 -1.80 -1.46
N GLY A 14 1.52 -2.31 -0.37
CA GLY A 14 0.28 -3.09 -0.41
C GLY A 14 -0.93 -2.25 -0.83
N ALA A 15 -1.10 -1.08 -0.21
CA ALA A 15 -2.22 -0.18 -0.51
C ALA A 15 -2.12 0.36 -1.95
N GLU A 16 -0.90 0.68 -2.39
CA GLU A 16 -0.59 1.15 -3.74
C GLU A 16 -0.95 0.11 -4.80
N ARG A 17 -0.54 -1.15 -4.58
CA ARG A 17 -0.90 -2.25 -5.47
C ARG A 17 -2.42 -2.47 -5.54
N VAL A 18 -3.09 -2.38 -4.40
CA VAL A 18 -4.55 -2.51 -4.34
C VAL A 18 -5.25 -1.39 -5.11
N ALA A 19 -4.81 -0.14 -4.98
CA ALA A 19 -5.37 0.98 -5.73
C ALA A 19 -5.20 0.81 -7.25
N VAL A 20 -4.03 0.36 -7.71
CA VAL A 20 -3.79 0.04 -9.13
C VAL A 20 -4.68 -1.12 -9.60
N ASN A 21 -4.78 -2.19 -8.82
CA ASN A 21 -5.61 -3.35 -9.15
C ASN A 21 -7.09 -2.96 -9.29
N TYR A 22 -7.62 -2.14 -8.37
CA TYR A 22 -8.99 -1.63 -8.50
C TYR A 22 -9.16 -0.71 -9.72
N ALA A 23 -8.23 0.21 -9.96
CA ALA A 23 -8.31 1.09 -11.12
C ALA A 23 -8.34 0.27 -12.43
N ASN A 24 -7.48 -0.74 -12.56
CA ASN A 24 -7.42 -1.60 -13.73
C ASN A 24 -8.65 -2.52 -13.83
N GLY A 25 -9.02 -3.20 -12.75
CA GLY A 25 -10.11 -4.18 -12.73
C GLY A 25 -11.50 -3.57 -12.94
N LEU A 26 -11.67 -2.28 -12.67
CA LEU A 26 -12.95 -1.59 -12.85
C LEU A 26 -13.21 -1.11 -14.29
N ILE A 27 -12.22 -1.12 -15.20
CA ILE A 27 -12.37 -0.57 -16.56
C ILE A 27 -13.58 -1.14 -17.30
N SER A 28 -13.83 -2.46 -17.17
CA SER A 28 -14.94 -3.14 -17.82
C SER A 28 -16.21 -3.27 -16.95
N GLN A 29 -16.19 -2.70 -15.74
CA GLN A 29 -17.24 -2.88 -14.74
C GLN A 29 -18.01 -1.58 -14.47
N VAL A 30 -17.46 -0.44 -14.87
CA VAL A 30 -18.04 0.89 -14.62
C VAL A 30 -17.84 1.81 -15.82
N ASP A 31 -18.67 2.84 -15.97
CA ASP A 31 -18.63 3.80 -17.10
C ASP A 31 -17.32 4.61 -17.19
N GLY A 32 -16.52 4.63 -16.13
CA GLY A 32 -15.20 5.27 -16.13
C GLY A 32 -14.38 4.94 -14.90
N SER A 33 -13.14 4.49 -15.12
CA SER A 33 -12.18 4.17 -14.06
C SER A 33 -11.01 5.13 -14.08
N TYR A 34 -10.64 5.63 -12.90
CA TYR A 34 -9.64 6.67 -12.73
C TYR A 34 -8.71 6.39 -11.56
N LEU A 35 -7.49 6.90 -11.65
CA LEU A 35 -6.49 6.86 -10.58
C LEU A 35 -5.87 8.25 -10.40
N CYS A 36 -5.94 8.78 -9.18
CA CYS A 36 -5.28 10.01 -8.80
C CYS A 36 -4.22 9.72 -7.74
N VAL A 37 -2.99 10.15 -8.02
CA VAL A 37 -1.83 10.02 -7.15
C VAL A 37 -1.48 11.37 -6.55
N THR A 38 -1.35 11.47 -5.23
CA THR A 38 -1.20 12.78 -4.60
C THR A 38 0.25 13.26 -4.52
N ARG A 39 1.23 12.41 -4.18
CA ARG A 39 2.60 12.85 -3.84
C ARG A 39 3.71 12.24 -4.69
N ALA A 40 3.67 10.95 -5.01
CA ALA A 40 4.76 10.28 -5.73
C ALA A 40 4.26 9.19 -6.70
N GLU A 41 4.71 9.23 -7.94
CA GLU A 41 4.24 8.32 -9.00
C GLU A 41 4.87 6.92 -8.97
N GLY A 42 5.98 6.73 -8.27
CA GLY A 42 6.61 5.44 -7.96
C GLY A 42 6.73 4.41 -9.09
N LEU A 43 7.07 3.18 -8.72
CA LEU A 43 7.31 2.08 -9.67
C LEU A 43 6.01 1.47 -10.22
N LEU A 44 4.91 1.52 -9.46
CA LEU A 44 3.64 0.89 -9.84
C LEU A 44 2.88 1.68 -10.91
N LYS A 45 3.31 2.91 -11.26
CA LYS A 45 2.74 3.65 -12.41
C LYS A 45 2.83 2.86 -13.71
N ALA A 46 3.89 2.10 -13.91
CA ALA A 46 4.04 1.23 -15.09
C ALA A 46 2.98 0.12 -15.17
N SER A 47 2.34 -0.21 -14.05
CA SER A 47 1.28 -1.22 -13.96
C SER A 47 -0.12 -0.64 -14.15
N VAL A 48 -0.26 0.67 -14.34
CA VAL A 48 -1.56 1.32 -14.61
C VAL A 48 -1.93 1.10 -16.07
N ASN A 49 -3.11 0.53 -16.31
CA ASN A 49 -3.62 0.30 -17.65
C ASN A 49 -3.87 1.65 -18.36
N LYS A 50 -3.53 1.72 -19.65
CA LYS A 50 -3.66 2.95 -20.47
C LYS A 50 -5.09 3.50 -20.57
N ALA A 51 -6.11 2.67 -20.36
CA ALA A 51 -7.51 3.09 -20.36
C ALA A 51 -7.96 3.71 -19.02
N VAL A 52 -7.15 3.63 -17.95
CA VAL A 52 -7.42 4.34 -16.70
C VAL A 52 -7.13 5.82 -16.87
N GLY A 53 -8.12 6.67 -16.60
CA GLY A 53 -7.90 8.11 -16.56
C GLY A 53 -7.00 8.48 -15.38
N TYR A 54 -5.88 9.15 -15.65
CA TYR A 54 -4.81 9.34 -14.66
C TYR A 54 -4.58 10.81 -14.31
N LEU A 55 -4.38 11.10 -13.02
CA LEU A 55 -3.99 12.42 -12.52
C LEU A 55 -2.87 12.32 -11.49
N PHE A 56 -1.81 13.11 -11.66
CA PHE A 56 -0.81 13.34 -10.63
C PHE A 56 -0.93 14.75 -10.05
N LEU A 57 -1.18 14.86 -8.75
CA LEU A 57 -1.38 16.16 -8.10
C LEU A 57 -0.08 16.85 -7.70
N ASN A 58 1.02 16.12 -7.53
CA ASN A 58 2.29 16.65 -7.03
C ASN A 58 2.15 17.54 -5.78
N LYS A 59 1.32 17.09 -4.83
CA LYS A 59 0.94 17.79 -3.60
C LYS A 59 2.16 17.95 -2.68
N LYS A 60 2.43 19.18 -2.22
CA LYS A 60 3.63 19.50 -1.42
C LYS A 60 3.38 19.64 0.08
N ALA A 61 2.16 19.95 0.49
CA ALA A 61 1.79 20.14 1.89
C ALA A 61 0.56 19.31 2.27
N THR A 62 0.24 19.18 3.56
CA THR A 62 -0.97 18.47 4.02
C THR A 62 -2.23 19.11 3.47
N ILE A 63 -2.32 20.44 3.50
CA ILE A 63 -3.33 21.24 2.83
C ILE A 63 -2.62 22.00 1.71
N ASP A 64 -2.97 21.69 0.47
CA ASP A 64 -2.39 22.29 -0.72
C ASP A 64 -3.55 22.71 -1.61
N VAL A 65 -3.90 24.00 -1.55
CA VAL A 65 -5.09 24.56 -2.22
C VAL A 65 -5.00 24.38 -3.74
N SER A 66 -3.80 24.47 -4.30
CA SER A 66 -3.56 24.24 -5.73
C SER A 66 -3.87 22.78 -6.11
N ALA A 67 -3.38 21.82 -5.32
CA ALA A 67 -3.69 20.41 -5.52
C ALA A 67 -5.18 20.09 -5.33
N ILE A 68 -5.83 20.67 -4.33
CA ILE A 68 -7.28 20.53 -4.10
C ILE A 68 -8.05 21.03 -5.32
N TRP A 69 -7.68 22.21 -5.86
CA TRP A 69 -8.36 22.79 -7.00
C TRP A 69 -8.14 22.01 -8.30
N ARG A 70 -6.92 21.46 -8.51
CA ARG A 70 -6.64 20.54 -9.62
C ARG A 70 -7.52 19.30 -9.54
N LEU A 71 -7.62 18.67 -8.36
CA LEU A 71 -8.46 17.49 -8.15
C LEU A 71 -9.94 17.81 -8.36
N TYR A 72 -10.42 18.93 -7.82
CA TYR A 72 -11.79 19.40 -8.03
C TYR A 72 -12.13 19.55 -9.52
N ARG A 73 -11.28 20.24 -10.29
CA ARG A 73 -11.48 20.43 -11.73
C ARG A 73 -11.48 19.11 -12.50
N PHE A 74 -10.57 18.21 -12.16
CA PHE A 74 -10.52 16.88 -12.78
C PHE A 74 -11.80 16.09 -12.53
N ILE A 75 -12.28 16.06 -11.28
CA ILE A 75 -13.54 15.38 -10.92
C ILE A 75 -14.73 15.95 -11.67
N LYS A 76 -14.82 17.28 -11.81
CA LYS A 76 -15.88 17.93 -12.58
C LYS A 76 -15.80 17.63 -14.07
N LYS A 77 -14.60 17.73 -14.65
CA LYS A 77 -14.37 17.44 -16.08
C LYS A 77 -14.76 16.00 -16.43
N GLU A 78 -14.33 15.06 -15.59
CA GLU A 78 -14.50 13.63 -15.82
C GLU A 78 -15.83 13.09 -15.28
N ASN A 79 -16.69 13.94 -14.71
CA ASN A 79 -17.97 13.57 -14.09
C ASN A 79 -17.84 12.42 -13.07
N ILE A 80 -16.74 12.38 -12.31
CA ILE A 80 -16.49 11.35 -11.30
C ILE A 80 -17.60 11.41 -10.24
N THR A 81 -18.14 10.24 -9.88
CA THR A 81 -19.27 10.10 -8.94
C THR A 81 -18.85 9.51 -7.59
N VAL A 82 -17.77 8.72 -7.57
CA VAL A 82 -17.26 8.01 -6.38
C VAL A 82 -15.76 8.28 -6.23
N ILE A 83 -15.34 8.67 -5.02
CA ILE A 83 -13.93 8.60 -4.62
C ILE A 83 -13.77 7.38 -3.72
N HIS A 84 -12.86 6.48 -4.12
CA HIS A 84 -12.37 5.40 -3.30
C HIS A 84 -10.98 5.78 -2.79
N ALA A 85 -10.90 6.28 -1.57
CA ALA A 85 -9.67 6.79 -0.98
C ALA A 85 -8.95 5.68 -0.21
N HIS A 86 -7.63 5.58 -0.38
CA HIS A 86 -6.80 4.59 0.29
C HIS A 86 -5.93 5.24 1.38
N SER A 87 -5.79 4.57 2.52
CA SER A 87 -4.88 5.01 3.59
C SER A 87 -5.18 6.46 4.01
N SER A 88 -4.17 7.34 4.12
CA SER A 88 -4.30 8.75 4.52
C SER A 88 -5.02 9.65 3.51
N SER A 89 -5.26 9.18 2.29
CA SER A 89 -5.91 9.99 1.25
C SER A 89 -7.38 10.30 1.57
N TYR A 90 -7.95 9.67 2.59
CA TYR A 90 -9.28 10.01 3.13
C TYR A 90 -9.43 11.51 3.43
N PHE A 91 -8.36 12.15 3.90
CA PHE A 91 -8.43 13.54 4.33
C PHE A 91 -8.70 14.47 3.13
N LEU A 92 -7.91 14.31 2.07
CA LEU A 92 -8.11 15.06 0.83
C LEU A 92 -9.47 14.72 0.19
N ALA A 93 -9.87 13.45 0.22
CA ALA A 93 -11.16 13.03 -0.30
C ALA A 93 -12.33 13.70 0.45
N THR A 94 -12.26 13.80 1.78
CA THR A 94 -13.26 14.53 2.59
C THR A 94 -13.33 16.00 2.19
N LEU A 95 -12.20 16.69 2.00
CA LEU A 95 -12.20 18.09 1.57
C LEU A 95 -12.91 18.26 0.22
N ILE A 96 -12.68 17.34 -0.71
CA ILE A 96 -13.33 17.34 -2.02
C ILE A 96 -14.83 17.02 -1.90
N THR A 97 -15.23 16.07 -1.06
CA THR A 97 -16.64 15.75 -0.81
C THR A 97 -17.39 16.94 -0.20
N ILE A 98 -16.73 17.75 0.65
CA ILE A 98 -17.32 19.01 1.15
C ILE A 98 -17.56 20.00 -0.01
N LEU A 99 -16.61 20.12 -0.95
CA LEU A 99 -16.73 21.00 -2.12
C LEU A 99 -17.72 20.46 -3.17
N ILE A 100 -17.97 19.16 -3.19
CA ILE A 100 -18.88 18.48 -4.13
C ILE A 100 -19.76 17.48 -3.35
N PRO A 101 -20.82 17.96 -2.67
CA PRO A 101 -21.63 17.13 -1.76
C PRO A 101 -22.33 15.92 -2.38
N LYS A 102 -22.44 15.87 -3.72
CA LYS A 102 -23.03 14.73 -4.45
C LYS A 102 -22.07 13.54 -4.59
N LEU A 103 -20.77 13.72 -4.31
CA LEU A 103 -19.79 12.63 -4.40
C LEU A 103 -20.01 11.60 -3.31
N LYS A 104 -19.90 10.32 -3.69
CA LYS A 104 -19.79 9.22 -2.73
C LYS A 104 -18.35 9.04 -2.30
N LEU A 105 -18.14 8.89 -1.00
CA LEU A 105 -16.81 8.67 -0.44
C LEU A 105 -16.72 7.30 0.21
N VAL A 106 -15.94 6.42 -0.41
CA VAL A 106 -15.54 5.13 0.14
C VAL A 106 -14.12 5.25 0.65
N TRP A 107 -13.86 4.82 1.88
CA TRP A 107 -12.52 4.76 2.42
C TRP A 107 -12.05 3.31 2.59
N HIS A 108 -10.85 3.02 2.13
CA HIS A 108 -10.21 1.71 2.28
C HIS A 108 -9.07 1.80 3.30
N ASP A 109 -9.26 1.15 4.44
CA ASP A 109 -8.33 1.17 5.55
C ASP A 109 -7.26 0.07 5.41
N HIS A 110 -6.04 0.50 5.07
CA HIS A 110 -4.85 -0.35 4.92
C HIS A 110 -3.89 -0.25 6.11
N TYR A 111 -4.37 0.15 7.30
CA TYR A 111 -3.50 0.43 8.44
C TYR A 111 -2.71 -0.81 8.91
N GLY A 112 -1.40 -0.80 8.66
CA GLY A 112 -0.51 -1.94 8.90
C GLY A 112 -0.11 -2.22 10.34
N LYS A 113 -0.62 -1.45 11.32
CA LYS A 113 -0.39 -1.64 12.76
C LYS A 113 -1.70 -2.03 13.46
N SER A 114 -2.39 -3.05 12.93
CA SER A 114 -3.68 -3.53 13.47
C SER A 114 -3.59 -4.04 14.92
N GLU A 115 -2.41 -4.45 15.37
CA GLU A 115 -2.17 -4.86 16.77
C GLU A 115 -2.06 -3.67 17.73
N PHE A 116 -1.87 -2.44 17.21
CA PHE A 116 -1.63 -1.23 18.00
C PHE A 116 -2.71 -0.16 17.73
N LEU A 117 -3.96 -0.59 17.56
CA LEU A 117 -5.07 0.31 17.19
C LEU A 117 -5.42 1.34 18.26
N GLU A 118 -5.18 1.04 19.54
CA GLU A 118 -5.38 2.00 20.63
C GLU A 118 -4.45 3.22 20.52
N GLN A 119 -3.29 3.06 19.89
CA GLN A 119 -2.32 4.13 19.67
C GLN A 119 -2.60 4.91 18.38
N ARG A 120 -3.60 4.50 17.58
CA ARG A 120 -3.88 5.12 16.28
C ARG A 120 -4.45 6.53 16.48
N PRO A 121 -3.85 7.56 15.87
CA PRO A 121 -4.43 8.89 15.86
C PRO A 121 -5.80 8.87 15.18
N LYS A 122 -6.87 9.13 15.96
CA LYS A 122 -8.26 8.94 15.50
C LYS A 122 -9.08 10.21 15.37
N ARG A 123 -8.71 11.33 16.00
CA ARG A 123 -9.56 12.55 16.06
C ARG A 123 -9.94 13.09 14.67
N ILE A 124 -8.96 13.32 13.81
CA ILE A 124 -9.20 13.84 12.44
C ILE A 124 -9.96 12.80 11.62
N LEU A 125 -9.57 11.53 11.71
CA LEU A 125 -10.23 10.42 11.00
C LEU A 125 -11.71 10.28 11.44
N GLN A 126 -12.01 10.40 12.73
CA GLN A 126 -13.38 10.39 13.26
C GLN A 126 -14.21 11.54 12.71
N TYR A 127 -13.65 12.75 12.62
CA TYR A 127 -14.34 13.87 12.00
C TYR A 127 -14.61 13.61 10.51
N CYS A 128 -13.59 13.20 9.76
CA CYS A 128 -13.70 12.86 8.34
C CYS A 128 -14.70 11.72 8.09
N SER A 129 -14.77 10.74 9.00
CA SER A 129 -15.60 9.55 8.82
C SER A 129 -17.11 9.82 8.72
N LYS A 130 -17.57 10.97 9.20
CA LYS A 130 -18.96 11.42 9.01
C LYS A 130 -19.34 11.60 7.54
N TYR A 131 -18.35 11.83 6.68
CA TYR A 131 -18.53 12.00 5.25
C TYR A 131 -18.39 10.69 4.47
N PHE A 132 -18.03 9.59 5.13
CA PHE A 132 -17.81 8.31 4.44
C PHE A 132 -19.15 7.59 4.26
N ASP A 133 -19.50 7.30 3.01
CA ASP A 133 -20.64 6.43 2.69
C ASP A 133 -20.33 4.97 3.02
N HIS A 134 -19.06 4.55 2.91
CA HIS A 134 -18.63 3.19 3.26
C HIS A 134 -17.16 3.14 3.71
N ILE A 135 -16.84 2.17 4.57
CA ILE A 135 -15.46 1.79 4.91
C ILE A 135 -15.22 0.33 4.55
N PHE A 136 -14.20 0.07 3.73
CA PHE A 136 -13.62 -1.25 3.57
C PHE A 136 -12.42 -1.41 4.50
N SER A 137 -12.42 -2.49 5.28
CA SER A 137 -11.32 -2.87 6.16
C SER A 137 -10.66 -4.16 5.69
N VAL A 138 -9.33 -4.18 5.63
CA VAL A 138 -8.57 -5.33 5.09
C VAL A 138 -8.37 -6.49 6.07
N ASN A 139 -8.87 -6.36 7.30
CA ASN A 139 -8.94 -7.43 8.31
C ASN A 139 -10.06 -7.17 9.31
N SER A 140 -10.42 -8.20 10.09
CA SER A 140 -11.49 -8.13 11.10
C SER A 140 -11.20 -7.11 12.20
N LYS A 141 -9.97 -7.04 12.72
CA LYS A 141 -9.57 -6.06 13.76
C LYS A 141 -9.83 -4.62 13.31
N LEU A 142 -9.50 -4.28 12.06
CA LEU A 142 -9.76 -2.96 11.48
C LEU A 142 -11.25 -2.72 11.29
N LYS A 143 -12.01 -3.74 10.87
CA LYS A 143 -13.47 -3.62 10.70
C LYS A 143 -14.15 -3.32 12.03
N ASP A 144 -13.82 -4.08 13.08
CA ASP A 144 -14.43 -3.92 14.41
C ASP A 144 -14.03 -2.58 15.04
N TRP A 145 -12.77 -2.18 14.87
CA TRP A 145 -12.30 -0.86 15.28
C TRP A 145 -13.01 0.27 14.52
N ALA A 146 -13.15 0.19 13.20
CA ALA A 146 -13.84 1.19 12.41
C ALA A 146 -15.32 1.30 12.81
N SER A 147 -15.97 0.16 13.06
CA SER A 147 -17.39 0.09 13.45
C SER A 147 -17.63 0.71 14.83
N SER A 148 -16.69 0.56 15.76
CA SER A 148 -16.81 1.11 17.12
C SER A 148 -16.33 2.56 17.25
N GLN A 149 -15.31 2.96 16.48
CA GLN A 149 -14.66 4.27 16.66
C GLN A 149 -15.10 5.32 15.65
N LEU A 150 -15.62 4.95 14.48
CA LEU A 150 -15.89 5.86 13.36
C LEU A 150 -17.40 6.06 13.11
N LYS A 151 -17.72 7.10 12.34
CA LYS A 151 -19.11 7.58 12.11
C LYS A 151 -19.56 7.39 10.65
N ALA A 152 -18.97 6.44 9.94
CA ALA A 152 -19.37 6.12 8.57
C ALA A 152 -20.73 5.44 8.53
N LYS A 153 -21.43 5.51 7.39
CA LYS A 153 -22.76 4.90 7.25
C LYS A 153 -22.73 3.38 7.35
N THR A 154 -21.73 2.75 6.74
CA THR A 154 -21.56 1.29 6.72
C THR A 154 -20.09 0.92 6.72
N VAL A 155 -19.77 -0.26 7.27
CA VAL A 155 -18.40 -0.79 7.39
C VAL A 155 -18.45 -2.27 7.01
N SER A 156 -17.52 -2.72 6.17
CA SER A 156 -17.39 -4.14 5.83
C SER A 156 -15.93 -4.59 5.76
N TYR A 157 -15.73 -5.90 5.92
CA TYR A 157 -14.44 -6.53 5.70
C TYR A 157 -14.31 -6.87 4.21
N LEU A 158 -13.17 -6.50 3.62
CA LEU A 158 -12.82 -6.85 2.24
C LEU A 158 -11.34 -7.20 2.18
N ALA A 159 -11.05 -8.47 1.94
CA ALA A 159 -9.68 -8.95 1.81
C ALA A 159 -8.99 -8.30 0.60
N ASN A 160 -7.69 -8.04 0.72
CA ASN A 160 -6.89 -7.71 -0.44
C ASN A 160 -6.83 -8.91 -1.38
N TYR A 161 -7.00 -8.67 -2.67
CA TYR A 161 -6.85 -9.71 -3.69
C TYR A 161 -5.55 -9.50 -4.48
N ALA A 162 -4.90 -10.61 -4.80
CA ALA A 162 -3.79 -10.64 -5.73
C ALA A 162 -4.34 -10.76 -7.16
N VAL A 163 -3.78 -9.98 -8.08
CA VAL A 163 -3.96 -10.20 -9.51
C VAL A 163 -2.74 -10.99 -9.98
N VAL A 164 -2.98 -12.19 -10.49
CA VAL A 164 -1.95 -12.96 -11.19
C VAL A 164 -1.83 -12.35 -12.57
N GLY A 165 -0.69 -11.70 -12.85
CA GLY A 165 -0.40 -11.18 -14.19
C GLY A 165 0.34 -12.22 -15.01
N ASP A 166 0.16 -12.19 -16.34
CA ASP A 166 0.84 -13.08 -17.30
C ASP A 166 2.32 -12.69 -17.54
N THR A 167 2.82 -11.65 -16.88
CA THR A 167 4.17 -11.13 -17.10
C THR A 167 5.23 -12.01 -16.45
N VAL A 168 6.05 -12.68 -17.27
CA VAL A 168 7.22 -13.43 -16.81
C VAL A 168 8.38 -12.47 -16.57
N LEU A 169 8.39 -11.79 -15.44
CA LEU A 169 9.57 -11.07 -14.95
C LEU A 169 10.30 -11.93 -13.93
N SER A 170 11.50 -12.39 -14.28
CA SER A 170 12.35 -13.22 -13.40
C SER A 170 13.27 -12.33 -12.55
N THR A 171 13.20 -12.45 -11.23
CA THR A 171 14.20 -11.87 -10.31
C THR A 171 15.32 -12.88 -10.11
N ARG A 172 16.58 -12.52 -10.38
CA ARG A 172 17.71 -13.45 -10.17
C ARG A 172 18.10 -13.51 -8.69
N LEU A 173 17.81 -14.64 -8.05
CA LEU A 173 18.23 -14.92 -6.67
C LEU A 173 19.62 -15.53 -6.62
N LYS A 174 20.42 -15.11 -5.64
CA LYS A 174 21.71 -15.74 -5.29
C LYS A 174 21.49 -17.07 -4.55
N GLY A 175 22.51 -17.92 -4.51
CA GLY A 175 22.48 -19.20 -3.78
C GLY A 175 21.94 -20.38 -4.61
N THR A 176 21.85 -21.54 -3.96
CA THR A 176 21.48 -22.81 -4.60
C THR A 176 19.99 -22.88 -4.91
N GLU A 177 19.64 -23.34 -6.11
CA GLU A 177 18.24 -23.59 -6.45
C GLU A 177 17.55 -24.57 -5.48
N GLY A 178 16.30 -24.28 -5.13
CA GLY A 178 15.55 -25.05 -4.12
C GLY A 178 15.93 -24.76 -2.66
N LYS A 179 16.95 -23.93 -2.38
CA LYS A 179 17.45 -23.64 -1.02
C LYS A 179 17.51 -22.14 -0.72
N ARG A 180 16.47 -21.43 -1.16
CA ARG A 180 16.36 -19.97 -1.09
C ARG A 180 15.09 -19.61 -0.33
N ILE A 181 15.23 -18.89 0.77
CA ILE A 181 14.12 -18.34 1.55
C ILE A 181 13.94 -16.90 1.14
N VAL A 182 12.71 -16.48 0.89
CA VAL A 182 12.40 -15.11 0.48
C VAL A 182 11.52 -14.45 1.53
N CYS A 183 11.92 -13.26 1.95
CA CYS A 183 11.11 -12.36 2.77
C CYS A 183 10.72 -11.15 1.93
N LEU A 184 9.44 -11.08 1.52
CA LEU A 184 8.91 -9.97 0.73
C LEU A 184 8.24 -8.94 1.65
N ALA A 185 9.07 -8.11 2.29
CA ALA A 185 8.64 -7.09 3.21
C ALA A 185 9.59 -5.88 3.22
N ASN A 186 8.99 -4.69 3.28
CA ASN A 186 9.71 -3.44 3.56
C ASN A 186 10.37 -3.50 4.95
N LEU A 187 11.61 -3.01 5.09
CA LEU A 187 12.35 -3.00 6.36
C LEU A 187 11.65 -2.09 7.36
N ARG A 188 10.83 -2.70 8.21
CA ARG A 188 9.94 -2.03 9.17
C ARG A 188 9.86 -2.80 10.47
N PRO A 189 9.78 -2.11 11.63
CA PRO A 189 9.63 -2.77 12.93
C PRO A 189 8.49 -3.78 12.97
N GLN A 190 7.32 -3.42 12.43
CA GLN A 190 6.15 -4.30 12.42
C GLN A 190 6.26 -5.54 11.50
N LYS A 191 7.35 -5.66 10.74
CA LYS A 191 7.64 -6.83 9.89
C LYS A 191 8.67 -7.77 10.50
N ASP A 192 9.29 -7.38 11.62
CA ASP A 192 10.10 -8.21 12.48
C ASP A 192 11.20 -9.05 11.76
N HIS A 193 11.95 -8.39 10.89
CA HIS A 193 13.11 -8.96 10.20
C HIS A 193 14.17 -9.47 11.16
N LEU A 194 14.34 -8.83 12.32
CA LEU A 194 15.31 -9.26 13.33
C LEU A 194 14.98 -10.66 13.88
N ASN A 195 13.69 -10.96 14.13
CA ASN A 195 13.29 -12.31 14.53
C ASN A 195 13.54 -13.34 13.41
N LEU A 196 13.24 -12.98 12.16
CA LEU A 196 13.56 -13.83 11.01
C LEU A 196 15.06 -14.12 10.90
N LEU A 197 15.91 -13.10 11.09
CA LEU A 197 17.36 -13.25 11.04
C LEU A 197 17.89 -14.15 12.16
N LYS A 198 17.36 -14.00 13.39
CA LYS A 198 17.69 -14.88 14.52
C LYS A 198 17.33 -16.33 14.22
N ALA A 199 16.16 -16.58 13.64
CA ALA A 199 15.77 -17.92 13.21
C ALA A 199 16.66 -18.44 12.08
N PHE A 200 16.94 -17.61 11.07
CA PHE A 200 17.75 -17.99 9.93
C PHE A 200 19.20 -18.30 10.31
N LYS A 201 19.78 -17.61 11.29
CA LYS A 201 21.10 -17.95 11.86
C LYS A 201 21.18 -19.42 12.29
N LEU A 202 20.12 -19.96 12.89
CA LEU A 202 20.06 -21.37 13.28
C LEU A 202 20.03 -22.30 12.07
N VAL A 203 19.33 -21.89 11.00
CA VAL A 203 19.27 -22.63 9.73
C VAL A 203 20.63 -22.63 9.04
N ALA A 204 21.24 -21.46 8.86
CA ALA A 204 22.53 -21.30 8.20
C ALA A 204 23.66 -22.09 8.90
N LYS A 205 23.63 -22.17 10.24
CA LYS A 205 24.59 -22.97 11.01
C LYS A 205 24.49 -24.47 10.70
N LYS A 206 23.29 -24.99 10.44
CA LYS A 206 23.06 -26.42 10.18
C LYS A 206 23.07 -26.77 8.69
N ASN A 207 22.70 -25.81 7.83
CA ASN A 207 22.52 -25.99 6.39
C ASN A 207 23.12 -24.76 5.68
N PRO A 208 24.45 -24.71 5.49
CA PRO A 208 25.15 -23.53 4.96
C PRO A 208 24.82 -23.22 3.50
N GLU A 209 24.17 -24.13 2.79
CA GLU A 209 23.76 -23.90 1.41
C GLU A 209 22.46 -23.10 1.28
N TRP A 210 21.75 -22.86 2.39
CA TRP A 210 20.54 -22.07 2.42
C TRP A 210 20.85 -20.58 2.49
N THR A 211 20.09 -19.80 1.73
CA THR A 211 20.22 -18.34 1.68
C THR A 211 18.89 -17.67 1.96
N LEU A 212 18.94 -16.47 2.55
CA LEU A 212 17.78 -15.63 2.84
C LEU A 212 17.84 -14.34 2.01
N HIS A 213 16.80 -14.06 1.25
CA HIS A 213 16.66 -12.85 0.44
C HIS A 213 15.63 -11.91 1.07
N LEU A 214 16.09 -10.74 1.49
CA LEU A 214 15.24 -9.68 2.01
C LEU A 214 14.88 -8.72 0.87
N ILE A 215 13.59 -8.64 0.54
CA ILE A 215 13.07 -7.92 -0.61
C ILE A 215 12.04 -6.90 -0.14
N GLY A 216 12.37 -5.63 -0.31
CA GLY A 216 11.56 -4.52 0.12
C GLY A 216 12.36 -3.24 0.24
N LYS A 217 11.67 -2.15 0.54
CA LYS A 217 12.28 -0.84 0.69
C LYS A 217 13.09 -0.77 1.98
N ASP A 218 14.33 -0.30 1.84
CA ASP A 218 15.11 0.28 2.92
C ASP A 218 14.68 1.75 3.09
N PHE A 219 14.47 2.17 4.33
CA PHE A 219 14.11 3.53 4.67
C PHE A 219 15.25 4.30 5.34
N GLU A 220 16.42 3.67 5.48
CA GLU A 220 17.63 4.24 6.06
C GLU A 220 17.40 4.78 7.49
N ASP A 221 16.41 4.20 8.16
CA ASP A 221 16.01 4.50 9.53
C ASP A 221 16.74 3.61 10.54
N ASP A 222 16.58 3.90 11.83
CA ASP A 222 17.26 3.15 12.90
C ASP A 222 16.94 1.65 12.87
N TYR A 223 15.76 1.27 12.40
CA TYR A 223 15.41 -0.14 12.27
C TYR A 223 16.19 -0.82 11.15
N SER A 224 16.27 -0.21 9.97
CA SER A 224 17.10 -0.74 8.88
C SER A 224 18.57 -0.88 9.27
N LYS A 225 19.12 0.11 10.00
CA LYS A 225 20.48 0.05 10.54
C LYS A 225 20.66 -1.14 11.48
N GLN A 226 19.75 -1.36 12.41
CA GLN A 226 19.77 -2.53 13.31
C GLN A 226 19.74 -3.86 12.54
N VAL A 227 18.95 -3.95 11.46
CA VAL A 227 18.88 -5.14 10.60
C VAL A 227 20.24 -5.43 9.97
N PHE A 228 20.89 -4.43 9.36
CA PHE A 228 22.20 -4.61 8.72
C PHE A 228 23.32 -4.83 9.74
N GLU A 229 23.30 -4.14 10.88
CA GLU A 229 24.23 -4.38 11.98
C GLU A 229 24.11 -5.80 12.52
N TYR A 230 22.89 -6.32 12.68
CA TYR A 230 22.68 -7.70 13.11
C TYR A 230 23.30 -8.70 12.12
N ILE A 231 23.02 -8.54 10.82
CA ILE A 231 23.60 -9.39 9.76
C ILE A 231 25.13 -9.40 9.86
N LYS A 232 25.74 -8.23 10.06
CA LYS A 232 27.19 -8.09 10.19
C LYS A 232 27.75 -8.70 11.48
N SER A 233 27.14 -8.41 12.62
CA SER A 233 27.59 -8.91 13.92
C SER A 233 27.52 -10.44 14.04
N GLU A 234 26.62 -11.06 13.27
CA GLU A 234 26.38 -12.50 13.27
C GLU A 234 27.03 -13.20 12.08
N THR A 235 27.87 -12.50 11.31
CA THR A 235 28.60 -13.05 10.15
C THR A 235 27.68 -13.69 9.09
N LEU A 236 26.51 -13.10 8.86
CA LEU A 236 25.48 -13.62 7.95
C LEU A 236 25.57 -13.04 6.52
N GLU A 237 26.54 -12.18 6.21
CA GLU A 237 26.67 -11.47 4.92
C GLU A 237 26.81 -12.40 3.71
N GLY A 238 27.35 -13.62 3.92
CA GLY A 238 27.45 -14.64 2.88
C GLY A 238 26.14 -15.38 2.59
N TYR A 239 25.16 -15.28 3.50
CA TYR A 239 23.91 -16.06 3.48
C TYR A 239 22.68 -15.18 3.29
N VAL A 240 22.73 -13.91 3.70
CA VAL A 240 21.62 -12.97 3.66
C VAL A 240 21.86 -11.91 2.60
N PHE A 241 20.92 -11.77 1.67
CA PHE A 241 21.00 -10.81 0.57
C PHE A 241 19.84 -9.83 0.61
N PHE A 242 20.14 -8.55 0.79
CA PHE A 242 19.16 -7.48 0.59
C PHE A 242 19.11 -7.08 -0.89
N MET A 243 17.92 -7.12 -1.49
CA MET A 243 17.73 -6.86 -2.92
C MET A 243 17.03 -5.53 -3.21
N GLY A 244 16.62 -4.80 -2.18
CA GLY A 244 15.82 -3.59 -2.35
C GLY A 244 14.43 -3.87 -2.91
N VAL A 245 13.83 -2.84 -3.51
CA VAL A 245 12.52 -2.92 -4.14
C VAL A 245 12.64 -3.54 -5.53
N VAL A 246 11.87 -4.60 -5.79
CA VAL A 246 11.78 -5.26 -7.09
C VAL A 246 10.36 -5.19 -7.65
N GLN A 247 10.24 -5.18 -8.98
CA GLN A 247 8.96 -4.91 -9.65
C GLN A 247 7.97 -6.09 -9.58
N MET A 248 8.45 -7.35 -9.57
CA MET A 248 7.60 -8.53 -9.46
C MET A 248 8.34 -9.77 -8.95
N PHE A 249 7.64 -10.59 -8.15
CA PHE A 249 8.15 -11.84 -7.58
C PHE A 249 7.05 -12.89 -7.65
N LEU A 250 6.92 -13.58 -8.80
CA LEU A 250 5.86 -14.57 -9.01
C LEU A 250 6.36 -15.91 -9.54
N GLN A 251 7.68 -16.11 -9.70
CA GLN A 251 8.22 -17.35 -10.26
C GLN A 251 8.89 -18.28 -9.23
N TYR A 252 8.84 -17.95 -7.93
CA TYR A 252 9.54 -18.69 -6.87
C TYR A 252 8.65 -19.07 -5.68
N PHE A 253 7.32 -18.91 -5.80
CA PHE A 253 6.34 -19.36 -4.82
C PHE A 253 5.58 -20.58 -5.34
#